data_AF-A0A535XKG1-F1
#
_entry.id   AF-A0A535XKG1-F1
#
_cell.length_a   1.000
_cell.length_b   1.000
_cell.length_c   1.000
_cell.angle_alpha   90.00
_cell.angle_beta   90.00
_cell.angle_gamma   90.00
#
_symmetry.space_group_name_H-M   'P 1'
#
loop_
_entity.id
_entity.type
_entity.pdbx_description
1 polymer ?
#
loop_
_entity_poly.entity_id
_entity_poly.type
_entity_poly.pdbx_seq_one_letter_code
_entity_poly.pdbx_strand_id
1 'polypeptide(L)'
;MSAAGRSPPAPAGLPLERLRARAFRQTAVQVPGCLPPNQPAPHAGRFHRRGEPWPLYAALDTETMWAEWSRATSGAVDRDGEERVVCTLDVDLRVLDLRVSATRAALGVTLDELIGPWSPAAPNRACLAVATAARQAGADGFVVPSAT
;
A
#
# COMPACT_ATOMS: atom_id res chain seq x y z
N MET A 1 -17.39 -8.58 23.10
CA MET A 1 -16.68 -7.29 23.15
C MET A 1 -15.19 -7.58 22.98
N SER A 2 -14.64 -7.39 21.78
CA SER A 2 -13.19 -7.55 21.56
C SER A 2 -12.51 -6.23 21.86
N ALA A 3 -11.60 -6.22 22.83
CA ALA A 3 -10.74 -5.08 23.09
C ALA A 3 -9.93 -4.79 21.83
N ALA A 4 -10.15 -3.63 21.21
CA ALA A 4 -9.27 -3.09 20.19
C ALA A 4 -7.90 -2.89 20.86
N GLY A 5 -7.02 -3.88 20.74
CA GLY A 5 -5.65 -3.77 21.23
C GLY A 5 -5.03 -2.53 20.63
N ARG A 6 -4.71 -1.55 21.48
CA ARG A 6 -3.97 -0.35 21.09
C ARG A 6 -2.72 -0.84 20.37
N SER A 7 -2.59 -0.48 19.09
CA SER A 7 -1.35 -0.73 18.38
C SER A 7 -0.23 0.03 19.11
N PRO A 8 0.95 -0.59 19.31
CA PRO A 8 2.07 0.08 19.94
C PRO A 8 2.41 1.39 19.20
N PRO A 9 2.91 2.41 19.89
CA PRO A 9 3.34 3.64 19.24
C PRO A 9 4.52 3.35 18.30
N ALA A 10 4.58 4.09 17.20
CA ALA A 10 5.69 4.05 16.26
C ALA A 10 7.01 4.30 17.00
N PRO A 11 8.12 3.68 16.56
CA PRO A 11 9.45 4.06 16.99
C PRO A 11 9.65 5.57 16.83
N ALA A 12 10.21 6.24 17.83
CA ALA A 12 10.52 7.66 17.73
C ALA A 12 11.58 7.88 16.64
N GLY A 13 11.39 8.91 15.81
CA GLY A 13 12.40 9.35 14.83
C GLY A 13 12.51 8.50 13.57
N LEU A 14 11.41 7.88 13.10
CA LEU A 14 11.42 7.19 11.80
C LEU A 14 11.87 8.13 10.67
N PRO A 15 12.80 7.69 9.79
CA PRO A 15 13.29 8.52 8.70
C PRO A 15 12.17 8.69 7.66
N LEU A 16 11.67 9.92 7.53
CA LEU A 16 10.77 10.30 6.46
C LEU A 16 11.57 10.96 5.35
N GLU A 17 11.47 10.42 4.15
CA GLU A 17 12.13 10.92 2.96
C GLU A 17 11.14 11.67 2.07
N ARG A 18 11.64 12.55 1.22
CA ARG A 18 10.82 13.22 0.22
C ARG A 18 10.85 12.43 -1.08
N LEU A 19 9.70 11.89 -1.47
CA LEU A 19 9.51 11.23 -2.75
C LEU A 19 8.93 12.22 -3.75
N ARG A 20 9.71 12.54 -4.78
CA ARG A 20 9.25 13.21 -5.99
C ARG A 20 9.33 12.24 -7.15
N ALA A 21 8.18 11.78 -7.62
CA ALA A 21 8.14 10.74 -8.62
C ALA A 21 6.87 10.81 -9.45
N ARG A 22 6.89 10.10 -10.57
CA ARG A 22 5.69 9.72 -11.27
C ARG A 22 5.25 8.36 -10.78
N ALA A 23 3.99 8.24 -10.38
CA ALA A 23 3.36 7.02 -9.93
C ALA A 23 2.20 6.63 -10.87
N PHE A 24 1.89 5.34 -10.91
CA PHE A 24 0.95 4.75 -11.83
C PHE A 24 -0.06 3.90 -11.06
N ARG A 25 -1.35 4.08 -11.36
CA ARG A 25 -2.38 3.12 -10.98
C ARG A 25 -3.23 2.81 -12.19
N GLN A 26 -3.88 1.66 -12.17
CA GLN A 26 -4.95 1.35 -13.11
C GLN A 26 -6.30 1.39 -12.37
N THR A 27 -7.37 1.62 -13.13
CA THR A 27 -8.73 1.43 -12.67
C THR A 27 -9.62 0.94 -13.82
N ALA A 28 -10.78 0.38 -13.49
CA ALA A 28 -11.76 -0.03 -14.49
C ALA A 28 -12.32 1.22 -15.20
N VAL A 29 -12.64 1.11 -16.49
CA VAL A 29 -13.10 2.24 -17.34
C VAL A 29 -14.29 2.99 -16.76
N GLN A 30 -15.16 2.31 -16.02
CA GLN A 30 -16.37 2.89 -15.44
C GLN A 30 -16.15 3.62 -14.11
N VAL A 31 -14.94 3.55 -13.53
CA VAL A 31 -14.64 4.24 -12.27
C VAL A 31 -14.25 5.69 -12.57
N PRO A 32 -14.98 6.69 -12.04
CA PRO A 32 -14.68 8.09 -12.31
C PRO A 32 -13.41 8.53 -11.59
N GLY A 33 -12.36 8.79 -12.37
CA GLY A 33 -11.13 9.42 -11.91
C GLY A 33 -10.10 8.47 -11.28
N CYS A 34 -8.99 9.09 -10.86
CA CYS A 34 -7.76 8.40 -10.46
C CYS A 34 -7.51 8.41 -8.95
N LEU A 35 -8.44 8.89 -8.14
CA LEU A 35 -8.32 8.89 -6.68
C LEU A 35 -9.36 7.94 -6.08
N PRO A 36 -9.07 7.27 -4.95
CA PRO A 36 -10.09 6.50 -4.26
C PRO A 36 -11.15 7.49 -3.73
N PRO A 37 -12.43 7.08 -3.62
CA PRO A 37 -13.44 7.93 -3.03
C PRO A 37 -13.05 8.26 -1.58
N ASN A 38 -13.39 9.47 -1.13
CA ASN A 38 -13.16 9.89 0.25
C ASN A 38 -14.17 9.23 1.19
N GLN A 39 -13.99 7.94 1.43
CA GLN A 39 -14.83 7.11 2.29
C GLN A 39 -13.98 6.03 2.99
N PRO A 40 -14.51 5.41 4.06
CA PRO A 40 -13.86 4.25 4.67
C PRO A 40 -13.71 3.09 3.69
N ALA A 41 -12.62 2.33 3.81
CA ALA A 41 -12.33 1.17 2.96
C ALA A 41 -13.43 0.11 3.10
N PRO A 42 -14.08 -0.32 2.00
CA PRO A 42 -15.18 -1.27 2.07
C PRO A 42 -14.71 -2.71 2.38
N HIS A 43 -13.46 -3.02 2.08
CA HIS A 43 -12.80 -4.31 2.32
C HIS A 43 -11.43 -4.10 2.97
N ALA A 44 -10.82 -5.19 3.45
CA ALA A 44 -9.43 -5.16 3.92
C ALA A 44 -8.45 -5.21 2.73
N GLY A 45 -7.27 -4.65 2.91
CA GLY A 45 -6.13 -4.76 2.02
C GLY A 45 -4.88 -5.21 2.78
N ARG A 46 -3.77 -5.42 2.06
CA ARG A 46 -2.49 -5.79 2.69
C ARG A 46 -2.06 -4.80 3.78
N PHE A 47 -2.33 -3.51 3.56
CA PHE A 47 -1.87 -2.41 4.43
C PHE A 47 -3.02 -1.62 5.09
N HIS A 48 -4.26 -2.09 5.03
CA HIS A 48 -5.37 -1.41 5.70
C HIS A 48 -6.45 -2.41 6.12
N ARG A 49 -7.19 -2.07 7.17
CA ARG A 49 -8.38 -2.80 7.61
C ARG A 49 -9.62 -2.21 6.95
N ARG A 50 -10.67 -3.02 6.86
CA ARG A 50 -12.02 -2.53 6.54
C ARG A 50 -12.41 -1.42 7.54
N GLY A 51 -12.94 -0.31 7.03
CA GLY A 51 -13.35 0.84 7.83
C GLY A 51 -12.24 1.85 8.15
N GLU A 52 -10.96 1.55 7.84
CA GLU A 52 -9.90 2.58 7.86
C GLU A 52 -10.03 3.49 6.62
N PRO A 53 -9.40 4.69 6.60
CA PRO A 53 -9.32 5.49 5.38
C PRO A 53 -8.81 4.67 4.20
N TRP A 54 -9.48 4.75 3.04
CA TRP A 54 -9.14 3.94 1.88
C TRP A 54 -7.83 4.43 1.23
N PRO A 55 -6.71 3.67 1.32
CA PRO A 55 -5.46 4.12 0.73
C PRO A 55 -5.50 4.05 -0.80
N LEU A 56 -4.75 4.96 -1.42
CA LEU A 56 -4.42 4.88 -2.83
C LEU A 56 -3.22 3.95 -3.02
N TYR A 57 -3.42 2.85 -3.74
CA TYR A 57 -2.32 2.00 -4.20
C TYR A 57 -1.87 2.46 -5.59
N ALA A 58 -0.57 2.70 -5.72
CA ALA A 58 0.09 3.05 -6.98
C ALA A 58 1.51 2.45 -7.00
N ALA A 59 2.03 2.19 -8.19
CA ALA A 59 3.39 1.73 -8.42
C ALA A 59 4.26 2.86 -8.97
N LEU A 60 5.58 2.76 -8.82
CA LEU A 60 6.54 3.75 -9.36
C LEU A 60 6.86 3.53 -10.85
N ASP A 61 6.37 2.43 -11.41
CA ASP A 61 6.49 2.09 -12.82
C ASP A 61 5.24 1.29 -13.28
N THR A 62 5.02 1.24 -14.59
CA THR A 62 3.84 0.57 -15.17
C THR A 62 3.93 -0.95 -15.15
N GLU A 63 5.14 -1.53 -15.15
CA GLU A 63 5.33 -2.98 -15.17
C GLU A 63 4.89 -3.58 -13.83
N THR A 64 5.36 -3.02 -12.72
CA THR A 64 4.95 -3.36 -11.36
C THR A 64 3.45 -3.14 -11.16
N MET A 65 2.88 -2.05 -11.70
CA MET A 65 1.43 -1.80 -11.64
C MET A 65 0.63 -2.96 -12.25
N TRP A 66 1.04 -3.45 -13.43
CA TRP A 66 0.38 -4.56 -14.10
C TRP A 66 0.64 -5.90 -13.41
N ALA A 67 1.85 -6.13 -12.91
CA ALA A 67 2.19 -7.32 -12.15
C ALA A 67 1.35 -7.44 -10.88
N GLU A 68 1.19 -6.35 -10.11
CA GLU A 68 0.39 -6.33 -8.88
C GLU A 68 -1.09 -6.58 -9.16
N TRP A 69 -1.59 -6.05 -10.28
CA TRP A 69 -2.95 -6.33 -10.71
C TRP A 69 -3.15 -7.81 -11.07
N SER A 70 -2.25 -8.39 -11.89
CA SER A 70 -2.30 -9.80 -12.28
C SER A 70 -2.24 -10.72 -11.06
N ARG A 71 -1.42 -10.38 -10.06
CA ARG A 71 -1.34 -11.11 -8.79
C ARG A 71 -2.63 -10.95 -7.97
N ALA A 72 -3.19 -9.75 -7.89
CA ALA A 72 -4.41 -9.49 -7.12
C ALA A 72 -5.65 -10.20 -7.69
N THR A 73 -5.67 -10.46 -9.00
CA THR A 73 -6.72 -11.24 -9.66
C THR A 73 -6.40 -12.73 -9.73
N SER A 74 -5.23 -13.17 -9.25
CA SER A 74 -4.73 -14.54 -9.44
C SER A 74 -4.75 -14.97 -10.92
N GLY A 75 -4.57 -14.02 -11.85
CA GLY A 75 -4.71 -14.26 -13.29
C GLY A 75 -6.13 -14.59 -13.75
N ALA A 76 -7.15 -14.51 -12.88
CA ALA A 76 -8.55 -14.80 -13.23
C ALA A 76 -9.17 -13.75 -14.17
N VAL A 77 -8.45 -12.66 -14.42
CA VAL A 77 -8.86 -11.61 -15.35
C VAL A 77 -7.87 -11.58 -16.50
N ASP A 78 -8.41 -11.68 -17.71
CA ASP A 78 -7.64 -11.55 -18.95
C ASP A 78 -7.12 -10.12 -19.07
N ARG A 79 -5.78 -9.98 -19.02
CA ARG A 79 -5.11 -8.69 -19.15
C ARG A 79 -5.34 -8.04 -20.51
N ASP A 80 -5.43 -8.87 -21.54
CA ASP A 80 -5.52 -8.37 -22.92
C ASP A 80 -7.00 -8.20 -23.34
N GLY A 81 -7.93 -8.80 -22.58
CA GLY A 81 -9.38 -8.70 -22.77
C GLY A 81 -10.11 -7.65 -21.93
N GLU A 82 -9.49 -7.13 -20.86
CA GLU A 82 -10.09 -6.07 -20.04
C GLU A 82 -9.48 -4.70 -20.30
N GLU A 83 -10.27 -3.81 -20.91
CA GLU A 83 -9.89 -2.40 -21.03
C GLU A 83 -9.80 -1.74 -19.65
N ARG A 84 -8.73 -0.97 -19.45
CA ARG A 84 -8.50 -0.22 -18.21
C ARG A 84 -7.94 1.17 -18.47
N VAL A 85 -8.23 2.07 -17.55
CA VAL A 85 -7.67 3.43 -17.54
C VAL A 85 -6.39 3.39 -16.72
N VAL A 86 -5.27 3.76 -17.35
CA VAL A 86 -4.00 4.00 -16.66
C VAL A 86 -3.92 5.46 -16.25
N CYS A 87 -3.82 5.68 -14.96
CA CYS A 87 -3.66 6.98 -14.35
C CYS A 87 -2.19 7.24 -14.05
N THR A 88 -1.70 8.40 -14.49
CA THR A 88 -0.37 8.90 -14.15
C THR A 88 -0.50 10.02 -13.12
N LEU A 89 0.25 9.90 -12.02
CA LEU A 89 0.20 10.80 -10.88
C LEU A 89 1.61 11.36 -10.65
N ASP A 90 1.80 12.66 -10.82
CA ASP A 90 3.04 13.31 -10.38
C ASP A 90 2.88 13.63 -8.88
N VAL A 91 3.73 13.01 -8.04
CA VAL A 91 3.61 13.06 -6.58
C VAL A 91 4.82 13.75 -5.96
N ASP A 92 4.56 14.52 -4.90
CA ASP A 92 5.57 15.11 -4.02
C ASP A 92 5.13 14.86 -2.58
N LEU A 93 5.68 13.80 -1.97
CA LEU A 93 5.18 13.22 -0.71
C LEU A 93 6.32 13.03 0.30
N ARG A 94 6.00 13.14 1.58
CA ARG A 94 6.85 12.69 2.68
C ARG A 94 6.51 11.23 2.99
N VAL A 95 7.44 10.33 2.72
CA VAL A 95 7.19 8.88 2.77
C VAL A 95 8.14 8.16 3.72
N LEU A 96 7.66 7.06 4.28
CA LEU A 96 8.50 6.04 4.89
C LEU A 96 8.98 5.07 3.79
N ASP A 97 10.26 5.08 3.43
CA ASP A 97 10.79 4.25 2.34
C ASP A 97 11.31 2.91 2.84
N LEU A 98 10.54 1.84 2.61
CA LEU A 98 10.90 0.46 2.99
C LEU A 98 11.74 -0.26 1.95
N ARG A 99 12.20 0.40 0.88
CA ARG A 99 13.27 -0.13 0.00
C ARG A 99 14.62 -0.01 0.71
N VAL A 100 14.77 0.98 1.58
CA VAL A 100 15.94 1.19 2.43
C VAL A 100 15.94 0.19 3.59
N SER A 101 17.03 -0.57 3.73
CA SER A 101 17.17 -1.61 4.77
C SER A 101 17.15 -1.03 6.19
N ALA A 102 17.72 0.15 6.40
CA ALA A 102 17.72 0.84 7.68
C ALA A 102 16.30 1.19 8.15
N THR A 103 15.42 1.64 7.24
CA THR A 103 14.02 1.92 7.57
C THR A 103 13.27 0.65 7.99
N ARG A 104 13.49 -0.47 7.28
CA ARG A 104 12.93 -1.77 7.66
C ARG A 104 13.44 -2.23 9.03
N ALA A 105 14.73 -2.09 9.29
CA ALA A 105 15.34 -2.43 10.57
C ALA A 105 14.78 -1.57 11.73
N ALA A 106 14.58 -0.27 11.52
CA ALA A 106 13.99 0.62 12.53
C ALA A 106 12.55 0.24 12.92
N LEU A 107 11.81 -0.40 12.02
CA LEU A 107 10.46 -0.91 12.26
C LEU A 107 10.44 -2.36 12.74
N GLY A 108 11.59 -3.04 12.77
CA GLY A 108 11.69 -4.46 13.09
C GLY A 108 10.94 -5.34 12.09
N VAL A 109 10.89 -4.96 10.81
CA VAL A 109 10.27 -5.75 9.74
C VAL A 109 11.31 -6.25 8.75
N THR A 110 11.09 -7.44 8.20
CA THR A 110 11.90 -8.04 7.15
C THR A 110 11.25 -7.89 5.78
N LEU A 111 12.02 -8.11 4.71
CA LEU A 111 11.46 -8.11 3.36
C LEU A 111 10.42 -9.24 3.19
N ASP A 112 10.72 -10.43 3.68
CA ASP A 112 9.86 -11.61 3.57
C ASP A 112 8.51 -11.39 4.26
N GLU A 113 8.49 -10.71 5.40
CA GLU A 113 7.25 -10.32 6.07
C GLU A 113 6.42 -9.34 5.25
N LEU A 114 7.04 -8.43 4.50
CA LEU A 114 6.33 -7.44 3.68
C LEU A 114 5.72 -8.07 2.42
N ILE A 115 6.44 -8.99 1.77
CA ILE A 115 6.03 -9.61 0.50
C ILE A 115 5.26 -10.93 0.69
N GLY A 116 5.28 -11.48 1.89
CA GLY A 116 4.66 -12.76 2.24
C GLY A 116 3.16 -12.84 1.91
N PRO A 117 2.59 -14.05 1.90
CA PRO A 117 1.17 -14.24 1.61
C PRO A 117 0.28 -13.50 2.61
N TRP A 118 -0.89 -13.07 2.15
CA TRP A 118 -1.90 -12.46 3.01
C TRP A 118 -3.30 -12.76 2.46
N SER A 119 -4.30 -12.71 3.33
CA SER A 119 -5.71 -12.70 2.94
C SER A 119 -6.53 -11.91 3.96
N PRO A 120 -7.79 -11.56 3.68
CA PRO A 120 -8.66 -10.95 4.69
C PRO A 120 -8.82 -11.80 5.95
N ALA A 121 -8.75 -13.14 5.84
CA ALA A 121 -8.83 -14.05 6.98
C ALA A 121 -7.49 -14.24 7.71
N ALA A 122 -6.37 -14.05 7.01
CA ALA A 122 -5.00 -14.12 7.54
C ALA A 122 -4.27 -12.81 7.21
N PRO A 123 -4.55 -11.71 7.94
CA PRO A 123 -3.99 -10.40 7.63
C PRO A 123 -2.49 -10.36 7.87
N ASN A 124 -1.76 -9.65 7.01
CA ASN A 124 -0.34 -9.43 7.19
C ASN A 124 -0.09 -8.40 8.29
N ARG A 125 0.25 -8.88 9.49
CA ARG A 125 0.44 -8.04 10.67
C ARG A 125 1.59 -7.04 10.51
N ALA A 126 2.68 -7.43 9.85
CA ALA A 126 3.81 -6.54 9.60
C ALA A 126 3.41 -5.36 8.69
N CYS A 127 2.68 -5.64 7.60
CA CYS A 127 2.16 -4.59 6.71
C CYS A 127 1.19 -3.64 7.44
N LEU A 128 0.31 -4.16 8.30
CA LEU A 128 -0.59 -3.31 9.10
C LEU A 128 0.17 -2.46 10.14
N ALA A 129 1.25 -3.00 10.72
CA ALA A 129 2.12 -2.27 11.63
C ALA A 129 2.85 -1.13 10.91
N VAL A 130 3.38 -1.38 9.71
CA VAL A 130 3.97 -0.34 8.85
C VAL A 130 2.97 0.78 8.59
N ALA A 131 1.74 0.45 8.17
CA ALA A 131 0.73 1.46 7.86
C ALA A 131 0.34 2.30 9.09
N THR A 132 0.35 1.67 10.27
CA THR A 132 0.12 2.36 11.55
C THR A 132 1.28 3.28 11.90
N ALA A 133 2.52 2.80 11.74
CA ALA A 133 3.72 3.56 12.06
C ALA A 133 3.90 4.77 11.14
N ALA A 134 3.65 4.62 9.83
CA ALA A 134 3.69 5.72 8.87
C ALA A 134 2.68 6.83 9.25
N ARG A 135 1.45 6.45 9.61
CA ARG A 135 0.42 7.40 10.08
C ARG A 135 0.86 8.13 11.35
N GLN A 136 1.38 7.41 12.34
CA GLN A 136 1.85 7.99 13.60
C GLN A 136 3.07 8.90 13.43
N ALA A 137 3.93 8.61 12.44
CA ALA A 137 5.06 9.46 12.08
C ALA A 137 4.66 10.72 11.29
N GLY A 138 3.40 10.84 10.87
CA GLY A 138 2.93 11.96 10.05
C GLY A 138 3.43 11.90 8.60
N ALA A 139 3.65 10.70 8.07
CA ALA A 139 3.96 10.49 6.66
C ALA A 139 2.70 10.63 5.79
N ASP A 140 2.86 11.14 4.57
CA ASP A 140 1.79 11.16 3.55
C ASP A 140 1.55 9.75 2.96
N GLY A 141 2.57 8.90 3.03
CA GLY A 141 2.52 7.52 2.54
C GLY A 141 3.76 6.72 2.91
N PHE A 142 3.93 5.57 2.28
CA PHE A 142 5.10 4.71 2.44
C PHE A 142 5.34 3.94 1.15
N VAL A 143 6.62 3.74 0.82
CA VAL A 143 7.05 2.98 -0.37
C VAL A 143 7.44 1.60 0.08
N VAL A 144 6.94 0.56 -0.60
CA VAL A 144 7.22 -0.84 -0.26
C VAL A 144 7.82 -1.57 -1.45
N PRO A 145 8.70 -2.56 -1.21
CA PRO A 145 9.00 -3.56 -2.21
C PRO A 145 7.72 -4.27 -2.65
N SER A 146 7.57 -4.48 -3.96
CA SER A 146 6.44 -5.20 -4.55
C SER A 146 6.40 -6.65 -4.06
N ALA A 147 5.21 -7.23 -3.94
CA ALA A 147 5.06 -8.65 -3.61
C ALA A 147 5.02 -9.54 -4.87
N THR A 148 5.17 -8.95 -6.06
CA THR A 148 5.12 -9.62 -7.37
C THR A 148 6.48 -10.12 -7.81
#